data_AF-A0A090SG33-F1
#
_entry.id   AF-A0A090SG33-F1
#
_cell.length_a   1.000
_cell.length_b   1.000
_cell.length_c   1.000
_cell.angle_alpha   90.00
_cell.angle_beta   90.00
_cell.angle_gamma   90.00
#
_symmetry.space_group_name_H-M   'P 1'
#
loop_
_entity.id
_entity.type
_entity.pdbx_description
1 polymer ?
#
loop_
_entity_poly.entity_id
_entity_poly.type
_entity_poly.pdbx_seq_one_letter_code
_entity_poly.pdbx_strand_id
1 'polypeptide(L)' 'MLVVTHEMAFARDVSNHVMFLHQGRVEEQGDPAKLFTNPESERLQQFISSIY' A
#
# COMPACT_ATOMS: atom_id res chain seq x y z
N MET A 1 6.49 -12.52 8.12
CA MET A 1 5.67 -11.84 9.15
C MET A 1 4.53 -11.14 8.44
N LEU A 2 3.32 -11.18 8.98
CA LEU A 2 2.18 -10.46 8.42
C LEU A 2 1.80 -9.36 9.40
N VAL A 3 1.71 -8.13 8.90
CA VAL A 3 1.34 -6.95 9.69
C VAL A 3 0.21 -6.22 8.97
N VAL A 4 -0.83 -5.87 9.72
CA VAL A 4 -1.89 -4.98 9.25
C VAL A 4 -1.69 -3.65 9.99
N THR A 5 -1.50 -2.57 9.25
CA THR A 5 -1.19 -1.26 9.84
C THR A 5 -1.73 -0.11 8.98
N HIS A 6 -2.00 1.01 9.64
CA HIS A 6 -2.27 2.30 9.00
C HIS A 6 -1.05 3.22 8.99
N GLU A 7 0.06 2.82 9.62
CA GLU A 7 1.31 3.58 9.63
C GLU A 7 2.11 3.31 8.35
N MET A 8 1.93 4.18 7.34
CA MET A 8 2.53 4.00 6.02
C MET A 8 4.06 4.09 6.02
N ALA A 9 4.65 4.92 6.90
CA ALA A 9 6.10 5.02 7.05
C ALA A 9 6.70 3.69 7.53
N PHE A 10 6.10 3.08 8.56
CA PHE A 10 6.51 1.76 9.04
C PHE A 10 6.37 0.70 7.95
N ALA A 11 5.24 0.70 7.22
CA ALA A 11 5.03 -0.24 6.13
C ALA A 11 6.10 -0.06 5.04
N ARG A 12 6.46 1.17 4.68
CA ARG A 12 7.51 1.46 3.69
C ARG A 12 8.89 0.96 4.12
N ASP A 13 9.24 1.13 5.39
CA ASP A 13 10.61 0.88 5.86
C ASP A 13 10.88 -0.60 6.17
N VAL A 14 9.86 -1.35 6.59
CA VAL A 14 10.04 -2.71 7.14
C VAL A 14 9.48 -3.80 6.24
N SER A 15 8.55 -3.49 5.33
CA SER A 15 7.92 -4.52 4.51
C SER A 15 8.75 -4.88 3.26
N ASN A 16 8.73 -6.16 2.89
CA ASN A 16 9.25 -6.63 1.60
C ASN A 16 8.15 -6.71 0.53
N HIS A 17 6.89 -6.68 0.96
CA HIS A 17 5.71 -6.78 0.12
C HIS A 17 4.54 -6.08 0.81
N VAL A 18 3.80 -5.29 0.05
CA VAL A 18 2.61 -4.57 0.54
C VAL A 18 1.39 -5.05 -0.23
N MET A 19 0.26 -5.15 0.47
CA MET A 19 -1.04 -5.46 -0.10
C MET A 19 -2.03 -4.38 0.29
N PHE A 20 -2.66 -3.76 -0.70
CA PHE A 20 -3.77 -2.84 -0.51
C PHE A 20 -5.10 -3.57 -0.72
N LEU A 21 -5.97 -3.48 0.27
CA LEU A 21 -7.26 -4.15 0.30
C LEU A 21 -8.38 -3.13 0.13
N HIS A 22 -9.28 -3.36 -0.82
CA HIS A 22 -10.48 -2.57 -1.02
C HIS A 22 -11.69 -3.47 -1.26
N GLN A 23 -12.80 -3.21 -0.57
CA GLN A 23 -14.06 -3.99 -0.69
C GLN A 23 -13.88 -5.51 -0.56
N GLY A 24 -13.01 -5.95 0.37
CA GLY A 24 -12.75 -7.38 0.59
C GLY A 24 -11.94 -8.05 -0.52
N ARG A 25 -11.33 -7.28 -1.42
CA ARG A 25 -10.44 -7.77 -2.47
C ARG A 25 -9.05 -7.18 -2.31
N VAL A 26 -8.05 -7.92 -2.77
CA VAL A 26 -6.71 -7.36 -2.97
C VAL A 26 -6.77 -6.53 -4.24
N GLU A 27 -6.76 -5.23 -4.05
CA GLU A 27 -6.88 -4.25 -5.13
C GLU A 27 -5.54 -4.09 -5.83
N GLU A 28 -4.45 -4.02 -5.06
CA GLU A 28 -3.09 -3.98 -5.58
C GLU A 28 -2.13 -4.59 -4.57
N GLN A 29 -1.07 -5.26 -5.04
CA GLN A 29 -0.02 -5.79 -4.19
C GLN A 29 1.31 -5.86 -4.93
N GLY A 30 2.42 -5.81 -4.21
CA GLY A 30 3.73 -5.72 -4.85
C GLY A 30 4.84 -5.15 -3.97
N ASP A 31 5.89 -4.70 -4.64
CA ASP A 31 7.03 -4.04 -4.02
C ASP A 31 6.58 -2.71 -3.37
N PRO A 32 6.92 -2.46 -2.10
CA PRO A 32 6.55 -1.22 -1.41
C PRO A 32 7.03 0.03 -2.15
N ALA A 33 8.26 0.01 -2.68
CA ALA A 33 8.82 1.17 -3.38
C ALA A 33 7.99 1.51 -4.61
N LYS A 34 7.52 0.51 -5.36
CA LYS A 34 6.64 0.71 -6.52
C LYS A 34 5.25 1.19 -6.10
N LEU A 35 4.61 0.52 -5.13
CA LEU A 35 3.26 0.85 -4.66
C LEU A 35 3.16 2.26 -4.06
N PHE A 36 4.20 2.74 -3.39
CA PHE A 36 4.18 4.07 -2.78
C PHE A 36 4.62 5.20 -3.71
N THR A 37 5.35 4.91 -4.80
CA THR A 37 5.83 5.96 -5.73
C THR A 37 5.03 6.03 -7.02
N ASN A 38 4.61 4.88 -7.56
CA ASN A 38 3.84 4.80 -8.79
C ASN A 38 2.85 3.61 -8.74
N PRO A 39 1.81 3.70 -7.88
CA PRO A 39 0.75 2.70 -7.81
C PRO A 39 -0.05 2.64 -9.11
N GLU A 40 -0.44 1.45 -9.52
CA GLU A 40 -1.20 1.20 -10.76
C GLU A 40 -2.72 1.39 -10.56
N SER A 41 -3.24 1.10 -9.36
CA SER A 41 -4.67 1.27 -9.05
C SER A 41 -5.00 2.74 -8.76
N GLU A 42 -6.02 3.25 -9.46
CA GLU A 42 -6.62 4.56 -9.16
C GLU A 42 -7.05 4.68 -7.70
N ARG A 43 -7.53 3.57 -7.11
CA ARG A 43 -7.98 3.58 -5.72
C ARG A 43 -6.82 3.72 -4.74
N LEU A 44 -5.70 3.04 -5.01
CA LEU A 44 -4.49 3.17 -4.19
C LEU A 44 -3.86 4.57 -4.35
N GLN A 45 -3.86 5.13 -5.56
CA GLN A 45 -3.44 6.52 -5.82
C GLN A 45 -4.22 7.50 -4.93
N GLN A 46 -5.56 7.41 -4.95
CA GLN A 46 -6.44 8.26 -4.12
C GLN A 46 -6.20 8.05 -2.62
N PHE A 47 -5.96 6.81 -2.20
CA PHE A 47 -5.68 6.49 -0.80
C PHE A 47 -4.38 7.14 -0.34
N ILE A 48 -3.29 6.97 -1.09
CA ILE A 48 -1.97 7.55 -0.76
C ILE A 48 -2.05 9.08 -0.78
N SER A 49 -2.73 9.70 -1.75
CA SER A 49 -2.89 11.16 -1.81
C SER A 49 -3.72 11.74 -0.65
N SER A 50 -4.50 10.92 0.06
CA SER A 50 -5.28 11.39 1.22
C SER A 50 -4.51 11.34 2.54
N ILE A 51 -3.41 10.59 2.58
CA ILE A 51 -2.58 10.40 3.77
C ILE A 51 -1.31 11.28 3.70
N TYR A 52 -0.95 11.75 2.50
CA TYR A 52 0.18 12.65 2.24
C TYR A 52 -0.25 14.11 2.09
#